data_AF-A0A917QYT5-F1
#
_entry.id   AF-A0A917QYT5-F1
#
_cell.length_a   1.000
_cell.length_b   1.000
_cell.length_c   1.000
_cell.angle_alpha   90.00
_cell.angle_beta   90.00
_cell.angle_gamma   90.00
#
_symmetry.space_group_name_H-M   'P 1'
#
loop_
_entity.id
_entity.type
_entity.pdbx_description
1 polymer ?
#
loop_
_entity_poly.entity_id
_entity_poly.type
_entity_poly.pdbx_seq_one_letter_code
_entity_poly.pdbx_strand_id
1 'polypeptide(L)'
;MVALDQAELQAIGEQAPVPRDAEELAAGIAAFIEHRLTGDGRRRSLARYACALESVHHPELREILVPRENAGRQVVRDFLAAQGVADDDAEDRTVTLLTCVDGLVFDRLVGGGTVSSQEIRGLVAAALR
;
A
#
# COMPACT_ATOMS: atom_id res chain seq x y z
N MET A 1 -11.53 1.92 -13.89
CA MET A 1 -10.64 0.95 -13.19
C MET A 1 -9.76 1.63 -12.14
N VAL A 2 -8.98 2.65 -12.49
CA VAL A 2 -8.13 3.37 -11.51
C VAL A 2 -8.94 4.05 -10.40
N ALA A 3 -10.02 4.77 -10.72
CA ALA A 3 -10.92 5.33 -9.70
C ALA A 3 -11.54 4.27 -8.77
N LEU A 4 -11.80 3.06 -9.28
CA LEU A 4 -12.30 1.95 -8.46
C LEU A 4 -11.21 1.39 -7.55
N ASP A 5 -9.95 1.38 -8.00
CA ASP A 5 -8.79 1.01 -7.18
C ASP A 5 -8.65 1.97 -5.99
N GLN A 6 -8.76 3.27 -6.25
CA GLN A 6 -8.67 4.30 -5.22
C GLN A 6 -9.81 4.21 -4.21
N ALA A 7 -11.04 4.05 -4.69
CA ALA A 7 -12.21 3.86 -3.83
C ALA A 7 -12.08 2.59 -2.97
N GLU A 8 -11.51 1.51 -3.52
CA GLU A 8 -11.21 0.29 -2.76
C GLU A 8 -10.14 0.52 -1.69
N LEU A 9 -9.05 1.22 -2.00
CA LEU A 9 -8.01 1.57 -1.01
C LEU A 9 -8.59 2.40 0.14
N GLN A 10 -9.47 3.36 -0.19
CA GLN A 10 -10.19 4.14 0.80
C GLN A 10 -11.08 3.25 1.67
N ALA A 11 -11.93 2.42 1.07
CA ALA A 11 -12.88 1.58 1.80
C ALA A 11 -12.19 0.53 2.69
N ILE A 12 -11.08 -0.06 2.23
CA ILE A 12 -10.27 -0.98 3.03
C ILE A 12 -9.73 -0.25 4.27
N GLY A 13 -9.20 0.96 4.08
CA GLY A 13 -8.68 1.76 5.17
C GLY A 13 -9.72 2.19 6.20
N GLU A 14 -10.91 2.61 5.75
CA GLU A 14 -12.01 3.02 6.64
C GLU A 14 -12.53 1.88 7.52
N GLN A 15 -12.40 0.64 7.04
CA GLN A 15 -12.81 -0.56 7.77
C GLN A 15 -11.69 -1.16 8.61
N ALA A 16 -10.44 -0.80 8.33
CA ALA A 16 -9.28 -1.33 9.02
C ALA A 16 -9.08 -0.60 10.37
N PRO A 17 -9.09 -1.32 11.50
CA PRO A 17 -8.65 -0.72 12.76
C PRO A 17 -7.15 -0.40 12.69
N VAL A 18 -6.71 0.61 13.45
CA VAL A 18 -5.28 0.85 13.64
C VAL A 18 -4.65 -0.38 14.31
N PRO A 19 -3.61 -1.00 13.72
CA PRO A 19 -2.93 -2.15 14.32
C PRO A 19 -2.38 -1.83 15.71
N ARG A 20 -2.36 -2.82 16.59
CA ARG A 20 -1.87 -2.67 17.96
C ARG A 20 -0.38 -2.94 18.08
N ASP A 21 0.14 -3.79 17.20
CA ASP A 21 1.54 -4.20 17.16
C ASP A 21 2.03 -4.44 15.72
N ALA A 22 3.33 -4.68 15.59
CA ALA A 22 3.99 -4.91 14.32
C ALA A 22 3.45 -6.13 13.56
N GLU A 23 2.95 -7.14 14.27
CA GLU A 23 2.50 -8.37 13.65
C GLU A 23 1.09 -8.21 13.07
N GLU A 24 0.22 -7.46 13.74
CA GLU A 24 -1.06 -7.04 13.18
C GLU A 24 -0.90 -6.20 11.91
N LEU A 25 0.06 -5.26 11.90
CA LEU A 25 0.36 -4.50 10.70
C LEU A 25 0.87 -5.42 9.58
N ALA A 26 1.79 -6.33 9.89
CA ALA A 26 2.33 -7.27 8.91
C ALA A 26 1.23 -8.19 8.33
N ALA A 27 0.31 -8.66 9.17
CA ALA A 27 -0.84 -9.46 8.74
C ALA A 27 -1.79 -8.66 7.83
N GLY A 28 -2.08 -7.40 8.18
CA GLY A 28 -2.88 -6.50 7.34
C GLY A 28 -2.25 -6.26 5.97
N ILE A 29 -0.93 -6.03 5.92
CA ILE A 29 -0.18 -5.88 4.66
C ILE A 29 -0.21 -7.18 3.85
N ALA A 30 -0.08 -8.35 4.49
CA ALA A 30 -0.14 -9.64 3.81
C ALA A 30 -1.51 -9.86 3.15
N ALA A 31 -2.60 -9.62 3.88
CA ALA A 31 -3.97 -9.72 3.35
C ALA A 31 -4.21 -8.73 2.21
N PHE A 32 -3.69 -7.50 2.35
CA PHE A 32 -3.75 -6.51 1.29
C PHE A 32 -3.02 -7.00 0.02
N ILE A 33 -1.77 -7.47 0.14
CA ILE A 33 -1.01 -7.98 -1.00
C ILE A 33 -1.74 -9.14 -1.68
N GLU A 34 -2.25 -10.12 -0.93
CA GLU A 34 -3.02 -11.24 -1.48
C GLU A 34 -4.23 -10.75 -2.30
N HIS A 35 -4.96 -9.77 -1.77
CA HIS A 35 -6.09 -9.15 -2.46
C HIS A 35 -5.64 -8.44 -3.75
N ARG A 36 -4.49 -7.75 -3.74
CA ARG A 36 -3.93 -7.10 -4.93
C ARG A 36 -3.43 -8.08 -6.00
N LEU A 37 -3.11 -9.31 -5.62
CA LEU A 37 -2.57 -10.32 -6.53
C LEU A 37 -3.64 -11.26 -7.12
N THR A 38 -4.88 -11.20 -6.63
CA THR A 38 -5.94 -12.16 -7.00
C THR A 38 -7.18 -11.47 -7.57
N GLY A 39 -8.01 -12.25 -8.30
CA GLY A 39 -9.34 -11.84 -8.78
C GLY A 39 -9.40 -10.44 -9.40
N ASP A 40 -10.27 -9.61 -8.85
CA ASP A 40 -10.54 -8.24 -9.31
C ASP A 40 -9.45 -7.26 -8.87
N GLY A 41 -8.86 -7.45 -7.69
CA GLY A 41 -7.76 -6.64 -7.19
C GLY A 41 -6.51 -6.74 -8.09
N ARG A 42 -6.27 -7.93 -8.66
CA ARG A 42 -5.25 -8.12 -9.70
C ARG A 42 -5.50 -7.25 -10.93
N ARG A 43 -6.74 -7.25 -11.45
CA ARG A 43 -7.11 -6.46 -12.64
C ARG A 43 -7.01 -4.96 -12.37
N ARG A 44 -7.42 -4.52 -11.19
CA ARG A 44 -7.29 -3.11 -10.75
C ARG A 44 -5.84 -2.68 -10.61
N SER A 45 -4.99 -3.51 -10.00
CA SER A 45 -3.55 -3.23 -9.88
C SER A 45 -2.86 -3.08 -11.22
N LEU A 46 -3.11 -3.99 -12.17
CA LEU A 46 -2.58 -3.88 -13.52
C LEU A 46 -3.03 -2.60 -14.23
N ALA A 47 -4.30 -2.22 -14.09
CA ALA A 47 -4.82 -0.98 -14.65
C ALA A 47 -4.15 0.26 -14.02
N ARG A 48 -3.90 0.25 -12.71
CA ARG A 48 -3.17 1.33 -12.01
C ARG A 48 -1.74 1.45 -12.52
N TYR A 49 -1.00 0.35 -12.64
CA TYR A 49 0.38 0.37 -13.14
C TYR A 49 0.48 0.81 -14.60
N ALA A 50 -0.40 0.31 -15.46
CA ALA A 50 -0.47 0.76 -16.85
C ALA A 50 -0.75 2.26 -16.92
N CYS A 51 -1.74 2.75 -16.16
CA CYS A 51 -2.04 4.18 -16.11
C CYS A 51 -0.87 5.02 -15.57
N ALA A 52 -0.15 4.53 -14.55
CA ALA A 52 1.03 5.20 -14.00
C ALA A 52 2.14 5.36 -15.05
N LEU A 53 2.41 4.31 -15.84
CA LEU A 53 3.38 4.37 -16.93
C LEU A 53 2.94 5.35 -18.03
N GLU A 54 1.70 5.27 -18.48
CA GLU A 54 1.18 6.16 -19.51
C GLU A 54 1.14 7.63 -19.06
N SER A 55 1.00 7.89 -17.75
CA SER A 55 1.02 9.26 -17.21
C SER A 55 2.34 10.01 -17.43
N VAL A 56 3.42 9.30 -17.75
CA VAL A 56 4.69 9.89 -18.17
C VAL A 56 4.53 10.64 -19.50
N HIS A 57 3.69 10.10 -20.40
CA HIS A 57 3.39 10.67 -21.72
C HIS A 57 2.11 11.51 -21.74
N HIS A 58 1.16 11.21 -20.84
CA HIS A 58 -0.16 11.82 -20.73
C HIS A 58 -0.35 12.49 -19.36
N PRO A 59 0.11 13.74 -19.15
CA PRO A 59 0.04 14.43 -17.87
C PRO A 59 -1.36 14.48 -17.24
N GLU A 60 -2.41 14.51 -18.05
CA GLU A 60 -3.81 14.46 -17.64
C GLU A 60 -4.15 13.21 -16.83
N LEU A 61 -3.45 12.09 -17.05
CA LEU A 61 -3.65 10.87 -16.27
C LEU A 61 -3.12 10.99 -14.84
N ARG A 62 -2.24 11.97 -14.56
CA ARG A 62 -1.75 12.19 -13.19
C ARG A 62 -2.87 12.63 -12.25
N GLU A 63 -3.83 13.39 -12.74
CA GLU A 63 -5.01 13.79 -11.95
C GLU A 63 -5.84 12.57 -11.55
N ILE A 64 -5.98 11.61 -12.46
CA ILE A 64 -6.71 10.36 -12.23
C ILE A 64 -5.96 9.45 -11.27
N LEU A 65 -4.62 9.50 -11.21
CA LEU A 65 -3.79 8.71 -10.30
C LEU A 65 -3.68 9.30 -8.90
N VAL A 66 -4.11 10.55 -8.69
CA VAL A 66 -4.12 11.18 -7.38
C VAL A 66 -5.24 10.55 -6.53
N PRO A 67 -4.84 9.82 -5.46
CA PRO A 67 -5.16 10.28 -4.13
C PRO A 67 -3.93 9.98 -3.25
N ARG A 68 -3.09 11.00 -3.07
CA ARG A 68 -1.88 10.86 -2.24
C ARG A 68 -2.20 10.47 -0.79
N GLU A 69 -3.44 10.71 -0.37
CA GLU A 69 -3.97 10.41 0.94
C GLU A 69 -5.23 9.55 0.80
N ASN A 70 -5.25 8.40 1.46
CA ASN A 70 -6.43 7.56 1.64
C ASN A 70 -6.42 6.97 3.05
N ALA A 71 -7.54 6.44 3.49
CA ALA A 71 -7.67 5.89 4.85
C ALA A 71 -6.67 4.76 5.13
N GLY A 72 -6.28 3.95 4.13
CA GLY A 72 -5.29 2.88 4.34
C GLY A 72 -3.91 3.43 4.66
N ARG A 73 -3.51 4.51 3.99
CA ARG A 73 -2.30 5.26 4.32
C ARG A 73 -2.38 5.85 5.74
N GLN A 74 -3.54 6.42 6.08
CA GLN A 74 -3.77 7.00 7.39
C GLN A 74 -3.63 5.96 8.52
N VAL A 75 -4.14 4.75 8.32
CA VAL A 75 -4.00 3.63 9.27
C VAL A 75 -2.53 3.31 9.56
N VAL A 76 -1.67 3.30 8.54
CA VAL A 76 -0.24 3.03 8.72
C VAL A 76 0.46 4.19 9.44
N ARG A 77 0.11 5.44 9.09
CA ARG A 77 0.65 6.62 9.76
C ARG A 77 0.28 6.65 11.24
N ASP A 78 -1.00 6.40 11.55
CA ASP A 78 -1.52 6.37 12.91
C ASP A 78 -0.89 5.24 13.73
N PHE A 79 -0.64 4.10 13.10
CA PHE A 79 0.12 3.03 13.74
C PHE A 79 1.53 3.48 14.13
N LEU A 80 2.29 4.07 13.20
CA LEU A 80 3.67 4.50 13.48
C LEU A 80 3.71 5.56 14.57
N ALA A 81 2.79 6.53 14.54
CA ALA A 81 2.65 7.53 15.59
C ALA A 81 2.31 6.90 16.94
N ALA A 82 1.40 5.91 16.98
CA ALA A 82 1.06 5.17 18.20
C ALA A 82 2.23 4.34 18.75
N GLN A 83 3.19 3.94 17.92
CA GLN A 83 4.43 3.29 18.34
C GLN A 83 5.52 4.28 18.80
N GLY A 84 5.23 5.58 18.81
CA GLY A 84 6.14 6.63 19.30
C GLY A 84 7.10 7.18 18.25
N VAL A 85 6.88 6.91 16.96
CA VAL A 85 7.58 7.60 15.88
C VAL A 85 7.11 9.06 15.84
N ALA A 86 8.04 10.02 15.77
CA ALA A 86 7.70 11.44 15.69
C ALA A 86 6.85 11.73 14.43
N ASP A 87 5.89 12.65 14.50
CA ASP A 87 4.91 12.88 13.42
C ASP A 87 5.55 13.12 12.04
N ASP A 88 6.60 13.95 11.97
CA ASP A 88 7.34 14.23 10.73
C ASP A 88 8.00 12.95 10.17
N ASP A 89 8.58 12.12 11.04
CA ASP A 89 9.18 10.84 10.66
C ASP A 89 8.12 9.80 10.29
N ALA A 90 6.97 9.80 10.96
CA ALA A 90 5.90 8.83 10.74
C ALA A 90 5.34 8.94 9.32
N GLU A 91 5.25 10.16 8.80
CA GLU A 91 4.85 10.45 7.42
C GLU A 91 5.84 9.86 6.40
N ASP A 92 7.13 10.19 6.53
CA ASP A 92 8.18 9.72 5.62
C ASP A 92 8.33 8.20 5.65
N ARG A 93 8.25 7.61 6.84
CA ARG A 93 8.32 6.15 7.03
C ARG A 93 7.07 5.45 6.50
N THR A 94 5.89 6.07 6.60
CA THR A 94 4.66 5.57 5.97
C THR A 94 4.81 5.50 4.45
N VAL A 95 5.29 6.58 3.83
CA VAL A 95 5.52 6.63 2.39
C VAL A 95 6.52 5.56 1.96
N THR A 96 7.62 5.43 2.70
CA THR A 96 8.67 4.44 2.43
C THR A 96 8.12 3.02 2.51
N LEU A 97 7.42 2.67 3.59
CA LEU A 97 6.83 1.35 3.78
C LEU A 97 5.85 1.00 2.65
N LEU A 98 4.91 1.89 2.35
CA LEU A 98 3.90 1.65 1.32
C LEU A 98 4.50 1.58 -0.08
N THR A 99 5.56 2.33 -0.36
CA THR A 99 6.30 2.23 -1.64
C THR A 99 6.98 0.87 -1.77
N CYS A 100 7.57 0.35 -0.70
CA CYS A 100 8.14 -1.01 -0.69
C CYS A 100 7.06 -2.08 -0.87
N VAL A 101 5.90 -1.93 -0.22
CA VAL A 101 4.75 -2.83 -0.41
C VAL A 101 4.25 -2.79 -1.86
N ASP A 102 4.14 -1.61 -2.46
CA ASP A 102 3.75 -1.46 -3.88
C ASP A 102 4.75 -2.16 -4.80
N GLY A 103 6.05 -2.01 -4.53
CA GLY A 103 7.12 -2.71 -5.23
C GLY A 103 6.98 -4.24 -5.18
N LEU A 104 6.65 -4.80 -4.01
CA LEU A 104 6.39 -6.24 -3.87
C LEU A 104 5.17 -6.68 -4.68
N VAL A 105 4.08 -5.89 -4.66
CA VAL A 105 2.88 -6.18 -5.48
C VAL A 105 3.24 -6.16 -6.96
N PHE A 106 3.96 -5.13 -7.43
CA PHE A 106 4.38 -5.03 -8.83
C PHE A 106 5.24 -6.22 -9.26
N ASP A 107 6.27 -6.55 -8.46
CA ASP A 107 7.17 -7.67 -8.71
C ASP A 107 6.41 -8.99 -8.87
N ARG A 108 5.49 -9.31 -7.94
CA ARG A 108 4.70 -10.56 -8.02
C ARG A 108 3.63 -10.53 -9.10
N LEU A 109 3.10 -9.37 -9.49
CA LEU A 109 2.15 -9.28 -10.62
C LEU A 109 2.79 -9.62 -11.96
N VAL A 110 4.05 -9.22 -12.16
CA VAL A 110 4.79 -9.39 -13.42
C VAL A 110 5.57 -10.70 -13.43
N GLY A 111 6.24 -11.04 -12.33
CA GLY A 111 7.09 -12.23 -12.20
C GLY A 111 6.36 -13.48 -11.70
N GLY A 112 5.15 -13.34 -11.14
CA GLY A 112 4.46 -14.41 -10.43
C GLY A 112 5.07 -14.70 -9.05
N GLY A 113 4.54 -15.75 -8.39
CA GLY A 113 4.97 -16.15 -7.05
C GLY A 113 4.17 -15.49 -5.93
N THR A 114 4.67 -15.64 -4.69
CA THR A 114 4.04 -15.13 -3.47
C THR A 114 4.99 -14.21 -2.71
N VAL A 115 4.45 -13.36 -1.84
CA VAL A 115 5.25 -12.58 -0.88
C VAL A 115 5.32 -13.38 0.41
N SER A 116 6.52 -13.61 0.92
CA SER A 116 6.71 -14.31 2.20
C SER A 116 6.39 -13.40 3.37
N SER A 117 5.87 -13.98 4.47
CA SER A 117 5.62 -13.23 5.71
C SER A 117 6.92 -12.64 6.29
N GLN A 118 8.08 -13.23 5.99
CA GLN A 118 9.37 -12.71 6.43
C GLN A 118 9.75 -11.40 5.71
N GLU A 119 9.51 -11.29 4.40
CA GLU A 119 9.70 -10.04 3.65
C GLU A 119 8.86 -8.92 4.27
N ILE A 120 7.57 -9.19 4.54
CA ILE A 120 6.64 -8.21 5.10
C ILE A 120 7.06 -7.78 6.51
N ARG A 121 7.37 -8.75 7.39
CA ARG A 121 7.88 -8.45 8.75
C ARG A 121 9.16 -7.63 8.71
N GLY A 122 10.05 -7.90 7.75
CA GLY A 122 11.28 -7.13 7.55
C GLY A 122 11.01 -5.67 7.22
N LEU A 123 10.03 -5.40 6.35
CA LEU A 123 9.61 -4.04 6.01
C LEU A 123 8.97 -3.31 7.19
N VAL A 124 8.06 -3.96 7.92
CA VAL A 124 7.42 -3.37 9.11
C VAL A 124 8.46 -3.05 10.19
N ALA A 125 9.37 -3.99 10.46
CA ALA A 125 10.45 -3.77 11.42
C ALA A 125 11.40 -2.64 10.99
N ALA A 126 11.60 -2.42 9.69
CA ALA A 126 12.38 -1.30 9.19
C ALA A 126 11.65 0.04 9.38
N ALA A 127 10.34 0.09 9.20
CA ALA A 127 9.54 1.30 9.42
C ALA A 127 9.47 1.72 10.90
N LEU A 128 9.72 0.81 11.84
CA LEU A 128 9.72 1.10 13.28
C LEU A 128 11.09 1.59 13.82
N ARG A 129 12.17 1.49 13.04
CA ARG A 129 13.51 1.91 13.46
C ARG A 129 13.81 3.35 13.05
#